data_AF-A0A4Z1IQL9-F1
#
_entry.id   AF-A0A4Z1IQL9-F1
#
_cell.length_a   1.000
_cell.length_b   1.000
_cell.length_c   1.000
_cell.angle_alpha   90.00
_cell.angle_beta   90.00
_cell.angle_gamma   90.00
#
_symmetry.space_group_name_H-M   'P 1'
#
loop_
_entity.id
_entity.type
_entity.pdbx_description
1 polymer ?
#
loop_
_entity_poly.entity_id
_entity_poly.type
_entity_poly.pdbx_seq_one_letter_code
_entity_poly.pdbx_strand_id
1 'polypeptide(L)'
;MCFLQPPLLRHSILRRTSLAIRFPRPCSRSLSTGIFAKFVDMSPIPPTTNPIIISGPSGVGKGTLYSRLLANHPSLFTTSISHTTRAPRPGEQRDVDYYYVSMEEFEAMIAAGDFVEHAKFGGNRYGTSRKMIEQKRGEGKIVVLDIEMEGVKQIHALTPPFPARYVFISPPSTVDLSPYQVLEKRLRGRGTEKEESIQKRLEQAKLELEYSKKEGVHDKIIVNDDLEVAYKELEDYIFGKGGKAADEKEAGVSVQD
;
A
#
# COMPACT_ATOMS: atom_id res chain seq x y z
N MET A 1 -29.50 -41.96 13.98
CA MET A 1 -30.96 -42.22 14.10
C MET A 1 -31.69 -40.94 13.74
N CYS A 2 -32.61 -41.05 12.77
CA CYS A 2 -33.68 -40.12 12.33
C CYS A 2 -33.29 -38.68 11.92
N PHE A 3 -33.17 -38.36 10.62
CA PHE A 3 -34.21 -38.10 9.59
C PHE A 3 -35.10 -36.88 9.86
N LEU A 4 -35.08 -35.89 8.94
CA LEU A 4 -36.24 -35.45 8.14
C LEU A 4 -35.90 -34.23 7.24
N GLN A 5 -35.76 -34.47 5.92
CA GLN A 5 -36.32 -33.60 4.84
C GLN A 5 -37.86 -33.84 4.76
N PRO A 6 -38.72 -33.27 3.87
CA PRO A 6 -38.56 -32.54 2.56
C PRO A 6 -39.61 -31.34 2.46
N PRO A 7 -40.11 -30.80 1.31
CA PRO A 7 -40.03 -31.28 -0.08
C PRO A 7 -39.82 -30.29 -1.26
N LEU A 8 -39.44 -30.96 -2.36
CA LEU A 8 -39.43 -30.56 -3.76
C LEU A 8 -40.86 -30.40 -4.32
N LEU A 9 -41.05 -29.48 -5.26
CA LEU A 9 -42.17 -29.49 -6.20
C LEU A 9 -41.68 -29.67 -7.65
N ARG A 10 -42.36 -30.58 -8.36
CA ARG A 10 -42.14 -30.95 -9.76
C ARG A 10 -43.02 -30.12 -10.71
N HIS A 11 -42.47 -30.00 -11.93
CA HIS A 11 -43.03 -29.69 -13.25
C HIS A 11 -44.54 -29.44 -13.47
N SER A 12 -44.83 -28.44 -14.31
CA SER A 12 -45.80 -28.60 -15.40
C SER A 12 -45.37 -27.82 -16.66
N ILE A 13 -45.60 -28.47 -17.78
CA ILE A 13 -45.35 -28.07 -19.17
C ILE A 13 -46.62 -27.38 -19.69
N LEU A 14 -46.51 -26.27 -20.43
CA LEU A 14 -47.52 -25.89 -21.43
C LEU A 14 -46.93 -25.05 -22.57
N ARG A 15 -47.48 -25.32 -23.75
CA ARG A 15 -46.99 -25.00 -25.09
C ARG A 15 -47.45 -23.62 -25.60
N ARG A 16 -46.57 -23.02 -26.41
CA ARG A 16 -46.77 -22.19 -27.63
C ARG A 16 -48.06 -21.37 -27.78
N THR A 17 -47.87 -20.06 -27.98
CA THR A 17 -48.55 -19.31 -29.05
C THR A 17 -47.60 -18.24 -29.62
N SER A 18 -47.38 -18.30 -30.93
CA SER A 18 -46.69 -17.28 -31.73
C SER A 18 -47.49 -15.98 -31.75
N LEU A 19 -46.81 -14.85 -31.54
CA LEU A 19 -47.28 -13.56 -32.05
C LEU A 19 -46.09 -12.82 -32.66
N ALA A 20 -46.16 -12.63 -33.98
CA ALA A 20 -45.17 -11.92 -34.77
C ALA A 20 -45.19 -10.42 -34.42
N ILE A 21 -44.09 -9.91 -33.88
CA ILE A 21 -43.88 -8.48 -33.67
C ILE A 21 -42.98 -7.98 -34.80
N ARG A 22 -43.50 -6.99 -35.55
CA ARG A 22 -42.88 -6.37 -36.72
C ARG A 22 -41.59 -5.62 -36.32
N PHE A 23 -40.51 -5.88 -37.05
CA PHE A 23 -39.28 -5.08 -37.03
C PHE A 23 -39.49 -3.73 -37.76
N PRO A 24 -39.10 -2.59 -37.18
CA PRO A 24 -38.80 -1.40 -37.97
C PRO A 24 -37.38 -1.45 -38.54
N ARG A 25 -37.26 -0.97 -39.79
CA ARG A 25 -36.04 -0.86 -40.61
C ARG A 25 -35.01 0.12 -40.01
N PRO A 26 -33.72 0.03 -40.41
CA PRO A 26 -32.62 0.64 -39.68
C PRO A 26 -32.54 2.15 -39.92
N CYS A 27 -32.33 2.90 -38.83
CA CYS A 27 -31.98 4.31 -38.89
C CYS A 27 -30.47 4.41 -39.16
N SER A 28 -30.10 4.88 -40.35
CA SER A 28 -28.72 5.20 -40.72
C SER A 28 -28.23 6.38 -39.87
N ARG A 29 -27.35 6.11 -38.89
CA ARG A 29 -26.52 7.15 -38.28
C ARG A 29 -25.07 6.93 -38.71
N SER A 30 -24.51 8.02 -39.21
CA SER A 30 -23.16 8.17 -39.72
C SER A 30 -22.11 7.58 -38.79
N LEU A 31 -21.22 6.77 -39.34
CA LEU A 31 -19.93 6.44 -38.75
C LEU A 31 -19.11 7.74 -38.68
N SER A 32 -19.13 8.43 -37.55
CA SER A 32 -18.02 9.30 -37.20
C SER A 32 -16.91 8.38 -36.67
N THR A 33 -15.88 8.17 -37.48
CA THR A 33 -14.58 7.64 -37.06
C THR A 33 -14.00 8.59 -36.00
N GLY A 34 -14.42 8.39 -34.76
CA GLY A 34 -13.80 9.00 -33.60
C GLY A 34 -12.46 8.31 -33.39
N ILE A 35 -11.40 9.00 -33.78
CA ILE A 35 -10.04 8.71 -33.33
C ILE A 35 -10.11 8.65 -31.79
N PHE A 36 -9.94 7.46 -31.23
CA PHE A 36 -9.64 7.29 -29.81
C PHE A 36 -8.29 7.99 -29.60
N ALA A 37 -8.32 9.28 -29.28
CA ALA A 37 -7.17 9.96 -28.74
C ALA A 37 -6.84 9.19 -27.45
N LYS A 38 -5.73 8.43 -27.48
CA LYS A 38 -5.12 7.93 -26.26
C LYS A 38 -4.90 9.16 -25.39
N PHE A 39 -5.69 9.29 -24.33
CA PHE A 39 -5.38 10.21 -23.24
C PHE A 39 -4.00 9.79 -22.76
N VAL A 40 -2.97 10.52 -23.20
CA VAL A 40 -1.67 10.47 -22.56
C VAL A 40 -1.92 11.06 -21.19
N ASP A 41 -1.83 10.22 -20.16
CA ASP A 41 -1.90 10.64 -18.78
C ASP A 41 -0.83 11.72 -18.57
N MET A 42 -1.25 12.98 -18.52
CA MET A 42 -0.41 14.17 -18.34
C MET A 42 0.00 14.36 -16.88
N SER A 43 -0.20 13.33 -16.05
CA SER A 43 0.32 13.32 -14.69
C SER A 43 1.85 13.44 -14.72
N PRO A 44 2.43 14.25 -13.83
CA PRO A 44 3.89 14.36 -13.71
C PRO A 44 4.49 12.97 -13.55
N ILE A 45 5.60 12.68 -14.24
CA ILE A 45 6.30 11.40 -14.06
C ILE A 45 7.17 11.53 -12.79
N PRO A 46 7.07 10.62 -11.81
CA PRO A 46 7.94 10.64 -10.65
C PRO A 46 9.41 10.55 -11.07
N PRO A 47 10.35 11.20 -10.34
CA PRO A 47 11.75 11.27 -10.74
C PRO A 47 12.45 9.91 -10.75
N THR A 48 11.96 8.95 -9.96
CA THR A 48 12.51 7.59 -9.88
C THR A 48 11.40 6.56 -9.65
N THR A 49 11.69 5.29 -9.95
CA THR A 49 10.86 4.15 -9.56
C THR A 49 11.22 3.61 -8.16
N ASN A 50 11.97 4.36 -7.36
CA ASN A 50 12.34 3.91 -6.02
C ASN A 50 11.09 3.75 -5.15
N PRO A 51 10.98 2.65 -4.39
CA PRO A 51 9.85 2.40 -3.51
C PRO A 51 9.69 3.51 -2.49
N ILE A 52 8.46 3.72 -2.06
CA ILE A 52 8.09 4.70 -1.05
C ILE A 52 7.75 3.94 0.22
N ILE A 53 8.52 4.16 1.27
CA ILE A 53 8.28 3.63 2.60
C ILE A 53 7.48 4.67 3.37
N ILE A 54 6.25 4.33 3.72
CA ILE A 54 5.38 5.13 4.56
C ILE A 54 5.36 4.49 5.95
N SER A 55 5.81 5.24 6.95
CA SER A 55 5.87 4.79 8.34
C SER A 55 5.21 5.81 9.26
N GLY A 56 4.94 5.41 10.50
CA GLY A 56 4.40 6.27 11.54
C GLY A 56 3.36 5.60 12.43
N PRO A 57 2.90 6.29 13.49
CA PRO A 57 2.08 5.69 14.53
C PRO A 57 0.79 5.04 14.04
N SER A 58 0.34 4.02 14.76
CA SER A 58 -1.00 3.47 14.57
C SER A 58 -2.05 4.56 14.76
N GLY A 59 -3.05 4.61 13.88
CA GLY A 59 -4.12 5.62 13.93
C GLY A 59 -3.79 6.98 13.33
N VAL A 60 -2.58 7.19 12.78
CA VAL A 60 -2.19 8.47 12.17
C VAL A 60 -2.81 8.72 10.79
N GLY A 61 -3.25 7.68 10.08
CA GLY A 61 -3.92 7.81 8.77
C GLY A 61 -3.12 7.36 7.53
N LYS A 62 -2.01 6.63 7.71
CA LYS A 62 -1.18 6.07 6.62
C LYS A 62 -2.02 5.34 5.57
N GLY A 63 -2.84 4.38 6.03
CA GLY A 63 -3.79 3.61 5.22
C GLY A 63 -4.60 4.45 4.25
N THR A 64 -5.21 5.51 4.75
CA THR A 64 -6.04 6.43 3.97
C THR A 64 -5.21 7.16 2.90
N LEU A 65 -4.04 7.66 3.27
CA LEU A 65 -3.16 8.41 2.36
C LEU A 65 -2.66 7.54 1.20
N TYR A 66 -2.08 6.36 1.49
CA TYR A 66 -1.56 5.52 0.40
C TYR A 66 -2.66 4.86 -0.41
N SER A 67 -3.82 4.53 0.19
CA SER A 67 -4.95 3.98 -0.57
C SER A 67 -5.45 5.02 -1.58
N ARG A 68 -5.49 6.29 -1.18
CA ARG A 68 -5.83 7.39 -2.07
C ARG A 68 -4.78 7.57 -3.18
N LEU A 69 -3.49 7.48 -2.86
CA LEU A 69 -2.40 7.54 -3.83
C LEU A 69 -2.52 6.43 -4.89
N LEU A 70 -2.76 5.19 -4.45
CA LEU A 70 -2.97 4.04 -5.34
C LEU A 70 -4.20 4.22 -6.24
N ALA A 71 -5.30 4.76 -5.69
CA ALA A 71 -6.54 4.98 -6.43
C ALA A 71 -6.43 6.11 -7.47
N ASN A 72 -5.70 7.18 -7.14
CA ASN A 72 -5.52 8.32 -8.04
C ASN A 72 -4.52 8.03 -9.16
N HIS A 73 -3.54 7.15 -8.91
CA HIS A 73 -2.44 6.86 -9.83
C HIS A 73 -2.23 5.34 -10.04
N PRO A 74 -3.26 4.56 -10.45
CA PRO A 74 -3.20 3.10 -10.51
C PRO A 74 -2.25 2.58 -11.60
N SER A 75 -1.94 3.42 -12.59
CA SER A 75 -0.94 3.14 -13.63
C SER A 75 0.49 3.20 -13.11
N LEU A 76 0.76 3.94 -12.02
CA LEU A 76 2.10 4.21 -11.52
C LEU A 76 2.42 3.49 -10.21
N PHE A 77 1.47 3.41 -9.28
CA PHE A 77 1.73 2.86 -7.95
C PHE A 77 1.10 1.47 -7.76
N THR A 78 1.75 0.67 -6.92
CA THR A 78 1.22 -0.60 -6.43
C THR A 78 1.61 -0.78 -4.97
N THR A 79 0.83 -1.55 -4.22
CA THR A 79 1.26 -2.03 -2.89
C THR A 79 2.17 -3.25 -3.03
N SER A 80 2.90 -3.58 -1.96
CA SER A 80 3.66 -4.82 -1.87
C SER A 80 2.76 -6.03 -1.64
N ILE A 81 3.14 -7.16 -2.23
CA ILE A 81 2.62 -8.48 -1.87
C ILE A 81 3.67 -9.11 -0.94
N SER A 82 3.34 -9.22 0.35
CA SER A 82 4.25 -9.78 1.34
C SER A 82 4.24 -11.31 1.33
N HIS A 83 5.32 -11.91 1.80
CA HIS A 83 5.35 -13.32 2.15
C HIS A 83 4.75 -13.52 3.53
N THR A 84 4.08 -14.65 3.76
CA THR A 84 3.58 -15.00 5.09
C THR A 84 3.61 -16.50 5.35
N THR A 85 3.83 -16.87 6.62
CA THR A 85 3.74 -18.25 7.11
C THR A 85 2.32 -18.64 7.54
N ARG A 86 1.39 -17.68 7.55
CA ARG A 86 0.00 -17.92 7.91
C ARG A 86 -0.69 -18.69 6.77
N ALA A 87 -1.60 -19.60 7.09
CA ALA A 87 -2.46 -20.19 6.06
C ALA A 87 -3.40 -19.15 5.42
N PRO A 88 -3.74 -19.26 4.12
CA PRO A 88 -4.73 -18.40 3.47
C PRO A 88 -6.10 -18.43 4.17
N ARG A 89 -6.78 -17.29 4.27
CA ARG A 89 -8.18 -17.22 4.70
C ARG A 89 -9.12 -17.56 3.53
N PRO A 90 -10.37 -17.98 3.81
CA PRO A 90 -11.38 -18.12 2.76
C PRO A 90 -11.51 -16.84 1.94
N GLY A 91 -11.28 -16.92 0.63
CA GLY A 91 -11.35 -15.81 -0.31
C GLY A 91 -10.01 -15.14 -0.64
N GLU A 92 -8.95 -15.36 0.16
CA GLU A 92 -7.60 -14.90 -0.20
C GLU A 92 -7.03 -15.75 -1.35
N GLN A 93 -6.37 -15.10 -2.29
CA GLN A 93 -5.73 -15.68 -3.47
C GLN A 93 -4.20 -15.63 -3.31
N ARG A 94 -3.56 -16.76 -3.63
CA ARG A 94 -2.11 -16.88 -3.66
C ARG A 94 -1.53 -15.96 -4.74
N ASP A 95 -0.39 -15.33 -4.43
CA ASP A 95 0.36 -14.41 -5.29
C ASP A 95 -0.40 -13.11 -5.63
N VAL A 96 -1.52 -12.88 -4.95
CA VAL A 96 -2.32 -11.65 -5.03
C VAL A 96 -2.37 -10.99 -3.66
N ASP A 97 -2.85 -11.72 -2.65
CA ASP A 97 -2.93 -11.21 -1.28
C ASP A 97 -1.60 -11.42 -0.55
N TYR A 98 -1.02 -12.62 -0.65
CA TYR A 98 0.28 -12.97 -0.08
C TYR A 98 0.99 -14.06 -0.88
N TYR A 99 2.31 -14.10 -0.75
CA TYR A 99 3.10 -15.28 -1.03
C TYR A 99 3.09 -16.20 0.20
N TYR A 100 2.28 -17.25 0.15
CA TYR A 100 2.12 -18.19 1.26
C TYR A 100 3.24 -19.23 1.24
N VAL A 101 4.14 -19.18 2.22
CA VAL A 101 5.32 -20.05 2.35
C VAL A 101 5.31 -20.80 3.67
N SER A 102 6.08 -21.88 3.80
CA SER A 102 6.22 -22.57 5.08
C SER A 102 7.07 -21.75 6.06
N MET A 103 7.05 -22.10 7.36
CA MET A 103 7.95 -21.45 8.32
C MET A 103 9.41 -21.73 7.96
N GLU A 104 9.74 -22.97 7.59
CA GLU A 104 11.08 -23.40 7.19
C GLU A 104 11.59 -22.63 5.97
N GLU A 105 10.73 -22.46 4.96
CA GLU A 105 11.03 -21.67 3.76
C GLU A 105 11.24 -20.19 4.12
N PHE A 106 10.39 -19.62 4.97
CA PHE A 106 10.54 -18.23 5.40
C PHE A 106 11.87 -18.00 6.14
N GLU A 107 12.25 -18.89 7.05
CA GLU A 107 13.55 -18.79 7.75
C GLU A 107 14.73 -18.95 6.80
N ALA A 108 14.62 -19.83 5.79
CA ALA A 108 15.64 -19.95 4.75
C ALA A 108 15.79 -18.66 3.94
N MET A 109 14.69 -17.99 3.60
CA MET A 109 14.70 -16.69 2.93
C MET A 109 15.31 -15.57 3.79
N ILE A 110 15.05 -15.58 5.11
CA ILE A 110 15.74 -14.68 6.05
C ILE A 110 17.26 -14.94 5.98
N ALA A 111 17.68 -16.20 6.09
CA ALA A 111 19.10 -16.57 6.07
C ALA A 111 19.80 -16.22 4.75
N ALA A 112 19.05 -16.25 3.64
CA ALA A 112 19.53 -15.86 2.31
C ALA A 112 19.57 -14.33 2.11
N GLY A 113 18.97 -13.53 3.00
CA GLY A 113 18.88 -12.07 2.84
C GLY A 113 17.85 -11.63 1.80
N ASP A 114 16.83 -12.43 1.54
CA ASP A 114 15.82 -12.17 0.49
C ASP A 114 14.84 -11.04 0.85
N PHE A 115 14.70 -10.73 2.13
CA PHE A 115 13.77 -9.73 2.65
C PHE A 115 14.43 -8.37 2.85
N VAL A 116 13.72 -7.30 2.48
CA VAL A 116 14.12 -5.94 2.88
C VAL A 116 13.67 -5.64 4.31
N GLU A 117 12.56 -6.22 4.74
CA GLU A 117 12.11 -6.25 6.12
C GLU A 117 11.30 -7.52 6.39
N HIS A 118 11.29 -7.95 7.65
CA HIS A 118 10.35 -8.96 8.14
C HIS A 118 9.93 -8.71 9.59
N ALA A 119 8.75 -9.21 9.96
CA ALA A 119 8.19 -9.10 11.30
C ALA A 119 7.44 -10.37 11.71
N LYS A 120 7.19 -10.51 13.02
CA LYS A 120 6.35 -11.56 13.59
C LYS A 120 5.08 -10.94 14.16
N PHE A 121 3.92 -11.43 13.73
CA PHE A 121 2.62 -10.99 14.20
C PHE A 121 1.67 -12.16 14.40
N GLY A 122 1.04 -12.25 15.58
CA GLY A 122 0.07 -13.30 15.89
C GLY A 122 0.63 -14.72 15.72
N GLY A 123 1.91 -14.91 16.04
CA GLY A 123 2.61 -16.20 15.88
C GLY A 123 3.12 -16.50 14.46
N ASN A 124 2.67 -15.75 13.45
CA ASN A 124 3.10 -15.90 12.05
C ASN A 124 4.18 -14.90 11.68
N ARG A 125 4.94 -15.18 10.62
CA ARG A 125 5.89 -14.24 10.03
C ARG A 125 5.31 -13.57 8.79
N TYR A 126 5.78 -12.36 8.55
CA TYR A 126 5.48 -11.54 7.39
C TYR A 126 6.76 -10.88 6.91
N GLY A 127 6.96 -10.74 5.60
CA GLY A 127 8.14 -10.07 5.09
C GLY A 127 7.99 -9.62 3.65
N THR A 128 8.69 -8.55 3.31
CA THR A 128 8.67 -7.95 1.98
C THR A 128 9.94 -8.34 1.24
N SER A 129 9.82 -9.14 0.18
CA SER A 129 10.99 -9.63 -0.56
C SER A 129 11.55 -8.54 -1.47
N ARG A 130 12.88 -8.42 -1.52
CA ARG A 130 13.60 -7.53 -2.45
C ARG A 130 13.23 -7.81 -3.90
N LYS A 131 13.20 -9.09 -4.28
CA LYS A 131 12.87 -9.56 -5.63
C LYS A 131 11.51 -9.07 -6.12
N MET A 132 10.47 -9.13 -5.27
CA MET A 132 9.14 -8.60 -5.62
C MET A 132 9.18 -7.10 -5.91
N ILE A 133 9.89 -6.33 -5.08
CA ILE A 133 10.04 -4.89 -5.30
C ILE A 133 10.75 -4.62 -6.63
N GLU A 134 11.86 -5.32 -6.90
CA GLU A 134 12.63 -5.17 -8.14
C GLU A 134 11.82 -5.56 -9.38
N GLN A 135 11.02 -6.62 -9.30
CA GLN A 135 10.10 -7.02 -10.37
C GLN A 135 9.11 -5.90 -10.68
N LYS A 136 8.43 -5.34 -9.67
CA LYS A 136 7.47 -4.24 -9.87
C LYS A 136 8.12 -2.97 -10.41
N ARG A 137 9.35 -2.68 -9.98
CA ARG A 137 10.15 -1.59 -10.55
C ARG A 137 10.47 -1.82 -12.03
N GLY A 138 10.79 -3.05 -12.42
CA GLY A 138 10.98 -3.44 -13.82
C GLY A 138 9.72 -3.32 -14.68
N GLU A 139 8.53 -3.45 -14.06
CA GLU A 139 7.23 -3.18 -14.69
C GLU A 139 6.90 -1.67 -14.79
N GLY A 140 7.82 -0.78 -14.36
CA GLY A 140 7.61 0.66 -14.32
C GLY A 140 6.73 1.15 -13.16
N LYS A 141 6.47 0.29 -12.17
CA LYS A 141 5.66 0.64 -10.99
C LYS A 141 6.53 1.12 -9.82
N ILE A 142 5.97 2.01 -9.02
CA ILE A 142 6.50 2.39 -7.70
C ILE A 142 5.77 1.60 -6.63
N VAL A 143 6.52 0.84 -5.84
CA VAL A 143 5.97 0.07 -4.73
C VAL A 143 5.82 0.97 -3.51
N VAL A 144 4.63 1.01 -2.94
CA VAL A 144 4.33 1.68 -1.68
C VAL A 144 4.32 0.65 -0.57
N LEU A 145 5.16 0.85 0.45
CA LEU A 145 5.36 -0.02 1.58
C LEU A 145 4.84 0.66 2.85
N ASP A 146 3.88 0.02 3.55
CA ASP A 146 3.44 0.44 4.89
C ASP A 146 4.23 -0.35 5.93
N ILE A 147 5.25 0.27 6.52
CA ILE A 147 6.24 -0.41 7.36
C ILE A 147 6.34 0.28 8.73
N GLU A 148 6.40 -0.53 9.79
CA GLU A 148 6.60 -0.07 11.16
C GLU A 148 8.06 0.29 11.45
N MET A 149 8.33 0.94 12.58
CA MET A 149 9.69 1.41 12.94
C MET A 149 10.77 0.32 12.84
N GLU A 150 10.51 -0.90 13.30
CA GLU A 150 11.51 -1.98 13.25
C GLU A 150 11.82 -2.43 11.82
N GLY A 151 10.84 -2.38 10.91
CA GLY A 151 11.10 -2.66 9.50
C GLY A 151 11.90 -1.53 8.84
N VAL A 152 11.64 -0.26 9.19
CA VAL A 152 12.46 0.87 8.72
C VAL A 152 13.92 0.71 9.15
N LYS A 153 14.16 0.29 10.41
CA LYS A 153 15.52 0.00 10.90
C LYS A 153 16.19 -1.14 10.12
N GLN A 154 15.46 -2.21 9.82
CA GLN A 154 15.98 -3.32 9.02
C GLN A 154 16.41 -2.85 7.63
N ILE A 155 15.59 -2.05 6.95
CA ILE A 155 15.90 -1.54 5.62
C ILE A 155 17.14 -0.64 5.65
N HIS A 156 17.25 0.25 6.64
CA HIS A 156 18.45 1.09 6.82
C HIS A 156 19.72 0.30 7.12
N ALA A 157 19.60 -0.89 7.72
CA ALA A 157 20.72 -1.77 8.03
C ALA A 157 21.19 -2.62 6.83
N LEU A 158 20.45 -2.62 5.71
CA LEU A 158 20.81 -3.40 4.52
C LEU A 158 22.11 -2.89 3.91
N THR A 159 22.95 -3.85 3.50
CA THR A 159 24.20 -3.59 2.77
C THR A 159 24.21 -4.40 1.47
N PRO A 160 24.29 -3.77 0.29
CA PRO A 160 24.35 -2.32 0.06
C PRO A 160 23.03 -1.60 0.46
N PRO A 161 23.07 -0.27 0.69
CA PRO A 161 21.88 0.50 1.03
C PRO A 161 20.74 0.26 0.04
N PHE A 162 19.53 0.10 0.57
CA PHE A 162 18.35 -0.08 -0.28
C PHE A 162 17.83 1.28 -0.76
N PRO A 163 17.78 1.53 -2.08
CA PRO A 163 17.35 2.82 -2.61
C PRO A 163 15.84 2.96 -2.46
N ALA A 164 15.40 3.66 -1.42
CA ALA A 164 13.99 3.91 -1.11
C ALA A 164 13.81 5.36 -0.65
N ARG A 165 12.57 5.85 -0.76
CA ARG A 165 12.16 7.15 -0.26
C ARG A 165 11.36 6.98 1.02
N TYR A 166 11.77 7.64 2.09
CA TYR A 166 11.24 7.43 3.44
C TYR A 166 10.35 8.60 3.86
N VAL A 167 9.06 8.33 4.01
CA VAL A 167 8.06 9.29 4.47
C VAL A 167 7.52 8.87 5.82
N PHE A 168 7.58 9.77 6.81
CA PHE A 168 6.93 9.59 8.10
C PHE A 168 5.65 10.41 8.18
N ILE A 169 4.55 9.75 8.54
CA ILE A 169 3.28 10.45 8.81
C ILE A 169 3.19 10.68 10.31
N SER A 170 3.24 11.95 10.71
CA SER A 170 3.12 12.40 12.09
C SER A 170 1.68 12.82 12.40
N PRO A 171 1.17 12.55 13.61
CA PRO A 171 -0.03 13.25 14.10
C PRO A 171 0.25 14.74 14.29
N PRO A 172 -0.78 15.59 14.31
CA PRO A 172 -0.63 17.00 14.65
C PRO A 172 -0.26 17.17 16.13
N SER A 173 0.50 18.22 16.40
CA SER A 173 0.57 18.85 17.71
C SER A 173 -0.25 20.13 17.66
N THR A 174 -1.15 20.33 18.62
CA THR A 174 -1.87 21.60 18.79
C THR A 174 -1.34 22.30 20.04
N VAL A 175 -1.73 23.56 20.25
CA VAL A 175 -1.43 24.28 21.51
C VAL A 175 -1.95 23.50 22.72
N ASP A 176 -3.09 22.81 22.58
CA ASP A 176 -3.80 22.17 23.68
C ASP A 176 -3.52 20.66 23.82
N LEU A 177 -3.04 20.01 22.75
CA LEU A 177 -2.82 18.56 22.73
C LEU A 177 -1.47 18.22 22.11
N SER A 178 -0.70 17.42 22.85
CA SER A 178 0.48 16.76 22.33
C SER A 178 0.12 15.75 21.23
N PRO A 179 1.07 15.45 20.30
CA PRO A 179 0.95 14.36 19.33
C PRO A 179 0.39 13.05 19.91
N TYR A 180 0.82 12.74 21.13
CA TYR A 180 0.39 11.57 21.88
C TYR A 180 -1.10 11.60 22.24
N GLN A 181 -1.59 12.72 22.79
CA GLN A 181 -3.00 12.87 23.18
C GLN A 181 -3.93 12.85 21.96
N VAL A 182 -3.49 13.37 20.82
CA VAL A 182 -4.25 13.27 19.56
C VAL A 182 -4.40 11.80 19.15
N LEU A 183 -3.31 11.02 19.17
CA LEU A 183 -3.35 9.59 18.85
C LEU A 183 -4.24 8.82 19.81
N GLU A 184 -4.13 9.07 21.13
CA GLU A 184 -4.97 8.43 22.13
C GLU A 184 -6.45 8.69 21.89
N LYS A 185 -6.83 9.95 21.63
CA LYS A 185 -8.22 10.31 21.30
C LYS A 185 -8.71 9.58 20.05
N ARG A 186 -7.87 9.48 19.00
CA ARG A 186 -8.20 8.76 17.76
C ARG A 186 -8.36 7.25 17.97
N LEU A 187 -7.47 6.61 18.74
CA LEU A 187 -7.52 5.17 19.02
C LEU A 187 -8.74 4.81 19.87
N ARG A 188 -8.99 5.55 20.95
CA ARG A 188 -10.16 5.35 21.83
C ARG A 188 -11.46 5.62 21.10
N GLY A 189 -11.51 6.65 20.27
CA GLY A 189 -12.71 7.03 19.50
C GLY A 189 -13.20 5.95 18.52
N ARG A 190 -12.33 5.01 18.09
CA ARG A 190 -12.74 3.88 17.26
C ARG A 190 -13.54 2.83 18.02
N GLY A 191 -13.33 2.69 19.34
CA GLY A 191 -14.08 1.75 20.19
C GLY A 191 -13.89 0.26 19.87
N THR A 192 -12.94 -0.10 19.01
CA THR A 192 -12.74 -1.48 18.52
C THR A 192 -11.72 -2.29 19.32
N GLU A 193 -11.05 -1.68 20.29
CA GLU A 193 -9.86 -2.26 20.95
C GLU A 193 -9.99 -2.26 22.47
N LYS A 194 -9.41 -3.28 23.11
CA LYS A 194 -9.31 -3.37 24.57
C LYS A 194 -8.28 -2.37 25.09
N GLU A 195 -8.46 -1.90 26.33
CA GLU A 195 -7.56 -0.93 26.98
C GLU A 195 -6.08 -1.33 26.91
N GLU A 196 -5.76 -2.60 27.18
CA GLU A 196 -4.39 -3.12 27.10
C GLU A 196 -3.78 -3.00 25.69
N SER A 197 -4.58 -3.18 24.64
CA SER A 197 -4.13 -3.01 23.25
C SER A 197 -3.87 -1.54 22.94
N ILE A 198 -4.73 -0.65 23.44
CA ILE A 198 -4.59 0.79 23.27
C ILE A 198 -3.29 1.26 23.92
N GLN A 199 -3.02 0.86 25.17
CA GLN A 199 -1.79 1.24 25.87
C GLN A 199 -0.53 0.77 25.15
N LYS A 200 -0.48 -0.49 24.69
CA LYS A 200 0.66 -1.00 23.91
C LYS A 200 0.91 -0.20 22.63
N ARG A 201 -0.15 0.17 21.91
CA ARG A 201 -0.03 1.00 20.69
C ARG A 201 0.44 2.42 21.00
N LEU A 202 0.02 2.97 22.14
CA LEU A 202 0.45 4.29 22.58
C LEU A 202 1.91 4.30 23.02
N GLU A 203 2.37 3.27 23.73
CA GLU A 203 3.80 3.09 24.05
C GLU A 203 4.65 2.98 22.79
N GLN A 204 4.21 2.16 21.84
CA GLN A 204 4.87 2.03 20.54
C GLN A 204 4.91 3.38 19.80
N ALA A 205 3.80 4.12 19.76
CA ALA A 205 3.73 5.43 19.12
C ALA A 205 4.76 6.43 19.67
N LYS A 206 5.05 6.39 20.98
CA LYS A 206 6.12 7.24 21.57
C LYS A 206 7.48 6.89 20.98
N LEU A 207 7.81 5.60 20.89
CA LEU A 207 9.08 5.14 20.33
C LEU A 207 9.21 5.54 18.86
N GLU A 208 8.14 5.43 18.08
CA GLU A 208 8.12 5.79 16.67
C GLU A 208 8.30 7.30 16.46
N LEU A 209 7.64 8.13 17.26
CA LEU A 209 7.77 9.59 17.22
C LEU A 209 9.16 10.06 17.64
N GLU A 210 9.81 9.39 18.60
CA GLU A 210 11.19 9.71 18.96
C GLU A 210 12.17 9.24 17.87
N TYR A 211 11.93 8.06 17.29
CA TYR A 211 12.77 7.54 16.21
C TYR A 211 12.71 8.40 14.95
N SER A 212 11.54 8.96 14.61
CA SER A 212 11.38 9.85 13.45
C SER A 212 12.12 11.19 13.58
N LYS A 213 12.55 11.58 14.78
CA LYS A 213 13.34 12.80 15.00
C LYS A 213 14.82 12.59 14.69
N LYS A 214 15.29 11.35 14.54
CA LYS A 214 16.68 11.06 14.22
C LYS A 214 16.98 11.53 12.80
N GLU A 215 18.07 12.27 12.65
CA GLU A 215 18.53 12.79 11.35
C GLU A 215 18.83 11.65 10.37
N GLY A 216 18.41 11.81 9.12
CA GLY A 216 18.65 10.85 8.04
C GLY A 216 17.77 9.60 8.04
N VAL A 217 16.85 9.43 9.02
CA VAL A 217 15.93 8.28 9.04
C VAL A 217 14.80 8.42 8.02
N HIS A 218 14.28 9.65 7.87
CA HIS A 218 13.19 9.97 6.96
C HIS A 218 13.56 11.16 6.09
N ASP A 219 13.27 11.06 4.80
CA ASP A 219 13.48 12.14 3.83
C ASP A 219 12.42 13.23 4.01
N LYS A 220 11.23 12.85 4.48
CA LYS A 220 10.09 13.76 4.65
C LYS A 220 9.24 13.36 5.86
N ILE A 221 8.88 14.34 6.68
CA ILE A 221 7.87 14.22 7.73
C ILE A 221 6.64 15.02 7.29
N ILE A 222 5.46 14.39 7.28
CA ILE A 222 4.18 14.98 6.89
C ILE A 222 3.24 14.95 8.10
N VAL A 223 2.68 16.09 8.46
CA VAL A 223 1.73 16.19 9.58
C VAL A 223 0.30 15.98 9.07
N ASN A 224 -0.35 14.93 9.55
CA ASN A 224 -1.73 14.61 9.16
C ASN A 224 -2.77 15.21 10.12
N ASP A 225 -2.89 16.53 10.06
CA ASP A 225 -3.96 17.30 10.70
C ASP A 225 -5.21 17.34 9.82
N ASP A 226 -5.02 17.81 8.58
CA ASP A 226 -6.01 17.79 7.50
C ASP A 226 -5.58 16.81 6.41
N LEU A 227 -6.51 15.92 6.03
CA LEU A 227 -6.23 14.84 5.09
C LEU A 227 -5.88 15.35 3.68
N GLU A 228 -6.52 16.43 3.22
CA GLU A 228 -6.30 16.97 1.89
C GLU A 228 -4.95 17.65 1.79
N VAL A 229 -4.58 18.43 2.82
CA VAL A 229 -3.27 19.07 2.90
C VAL A 229 -2.16 18.02 2.98
N ALA A 230 -2.29 17.03 3.86
CA ALA A 230 -1.30 15.97 4.01
C ALA A 230 -1.15 15.11 2.74
N TYR A 231 -2.26 14.81 2.06
CA TYR A 231 -2.22 14.08 0.79
C TYR A 231 -1.53 14.89 -0.31
N LYS A 232 -1.85 16.18 -0.43
CA LYS A 232 -1.20 17.05 -1.40
C LYS A 232 0.30 17.17 -1.14
N GLU A 233 0.71 17.29 0.12
CA GLU A 233 2.13 17.32 0.49
C GLU A 233 2.85 16.00 0.16
N LEU A 234 2.19 14.86 0.39
CA LEU A 234 2.71 13.55 0.01
C LEU A 234 2.90 13.44 -1.50
N GLU A 235 1.89 13.84 -2.26
CA GLU A 235 1.92 13.83 -3.73
C GLU A 235 3.01 14.76 -4.26
N ASP A 236 3.09 15.99 -3.75
CA ASP A 236 4.10 16.98 -4.14
C ASP A 236 5.52 16.44 -3.90
N TYR A 237 5.78 15.81 -2.74
CA TYR A 237 7.07 15.15 -2.46
C TYR A 237 7.35 14.00 -3.44
N ILE A 238 6.37 13.13 -3.70
CA ILE A 238 6.55 11.94 -4.55
C ILE A 238 6.84 12.32 -6.00
N PHE A 239 6.18 13.36 -6.51
CA PHE A 239 6.31 13.83 -7.88
C PHE A 239 7.37 14.94 -8.03
N GLY A 240 8.10 15.26 -6.98
CA GLY A 240 9.18 16.26 -7.01
C GLY A 240 8.70 17.70 -7.19
N LYS A 241 7.41 17.98 -6.95
CA LYS A 241 6.87 19.34 -6.99
C LYS A 241 7.25 20.06 -5.70
N GLY A 242 8.20 20.98 -5.78
CA GLY A 242 8.60 21.84 -4.64
C GLY A 242 9.93 21.49 -3.97
N GLY A 243 10.68 20.51 -4.47
CA GLY A 243 12.08 20.28 -4.09
C GLY A 243 13.02 21.05 -5.01
N LYS A 244 13.88 21.91 -4.47
CA LYS A 244 15.05 22.40 -5.22
C LYS A 244 15.86 21.19 -5.68
N ALA A 245 16.28 21.21 -6.94
CA ALA A 245 17.18 20.23 -7.55
C ALA A 245 18.36 19.90 -6.60
N ALA A 246 18.31 18.71 -6.02
CA ALA A 246 19.42 18.10 -5.32
C ALA A 246 19.54 16.67 -5.85
N ASP A 247 19.82 16.56 -7.15
CA ASP A 247 20.29 15.33 -7.79
C ASP A 247 21.05 15.71 -9.07
N GLU A 248 22.24 16.26 -8.86
CA GLU A 248 23.35 16.22 -9.84
C GLU A 248 24.58 15.69 -9.09
N LYS A 249 24.55 14.42 -8.68
CA LYS A 249 25.77 13.68 -8.30
C LYS A 249 25.66 12.20 -8.67
N GLU A 250 25.46 11.91 -9.94
CA GLU A 250 25.92 10.64 -10.52
C GLU A 250 26.04 10.75 -12.05
N ALA A 251 27.03 11.52 -12.51
CA ALA A 251 27.56 11.43 -13.86
C ALA A 251 29.04 11.83 -13.83
N GLY A 252 29.87 10.91 -13.37
CA GLY A 252 31.32 11.09 -13.27
C GLY A 252 32.04 9.76 -13.37
N VAL A 253 31.69 8.93 -14.36
CA VAL A 253 32.53 7.79 -14.76
C VAL A 253 33.69 8.37 -15.57
N SER A 254 34.82 8.59 -14.90
CA SER A 254 36.10 8.81 -15.56
C SER A 254 36.60 7.47 -16.11
N VAL A 255 36.50 7.31 -17.42
CA VAL A 255 37.34 6.39 -18.19
C VAL A 255 38.75 6.99 -18.22
N GLN A 256 39.75 6.26 -17.75
CA GLN A 256 41.13 6.45 -18.19
C GLN A 256 41.77 5.08 -18.43
N ASP A 257 42.54 5.07 -19.51
CA ASP A 257 43.14 3.96 -20.26
C ASP A 257 44.19 3.14 -19.50
#